data_AF-A0A421DW80-F1
#
_entry.id   AF-A0A421DW80-F1
#
_cell.length_a   1.000
_cell.length_b   1.000
_cell.length_c   1.000
_cell.angle_alpha   90.00
_cell.angle_beta   90.00
_cell.angle_gamma   90.00
#
_symmetry.space_group_name_H-M   'P 1'
#
loop_
_entity.id
_entity.type
_entity.pdbx_description
1 polymer ?
#
loop_
_entity_poly.entity_id
_entity_poly.type
_entity_poly.pdbx_seq_one_letter_code
_entity_poly.pdbx_strand_id
1 'polypeptide(L)'
;MTPDELEIWLESVNKSSEWRDKVSLYVQAYPSSDDFPDNTLILDGNPVGSNCERTYRKLHFPTSDSFAEIHDFIAYHLKQNDSIQRSTTLPLSGGTAQNIWAGSGSSDPNEIDEITLTADDERISFGAPGQMSPTIRYHEVETEDGPQDRRNAERLLTFVDELSSSMTDSETVDLHDGELVDRCVPHYERGEYQEALRLAGQIMEERIRDLGPESLAEKSGHELITAALTPEDGSITLASHNGEQNGLKMLFDGAYQSIRNPLSHRTVDPDGDAYLDELDAKQARNALHLFDYLMTTLDRYHDTQTE
;
A
#
# COMPACT_ATOMS: atom_id res chain seq x y z
N MET A 1 -9.04 3.75 22.22
CA MET A 1 -9.02 3.31 20.81
C MET A 1 -9.57 1.90 20.80
N THR A 2 -10.61 1.61 20.02
CA THR A 2 -11.09 0.23 19.83
C THR A 2 -10.01 -0.50 19.03
N PRO A 3 -9.57 -1.71 19.42
CA PRO A 3 -8.65 -2.47 18.59
C PRO A 3 -9.23 -2.65 17.18
N ASP A 4 -8.37 -2.63 16.16
CA ASP A 4 -8.72 -3.12 14.84
C ASP A 4 -8.81 -4.65 14.95
N GLU A 5 -9.94 -5.11 15.45
CA GLU A 5 -10.24 -6.52 15.62
C GLU A 5 -10.81 -7.07 14.32
N LEU A 6 -10.01 -7.88 13.61
CA LEU A 6 -10.48 -8.65 12.49
C LEU A 6 -10.42 -10.15 12.81
N GLU A 7 -11.58 -10.79 12.73
CA GLU A 7 -11.68 -12.24 12.86
C GLU A 7 -11.50 -12.89 11.48
N ILE A 8 -10.32 -13.48 11.21
CA ILE A 8 -10.02 -14.15 9.94
C ILE A 8 -10.30 -15.65 10.04
N TRP A 9 -11.37 -16.08 9.38
CA TRP A 9 -11.69 -17.50 9.28
C TRP A 9 -10.93 -18.14 8.13
N LEU A 10 -9.76 -18.72 8.42
CA LEU A 10 -9.11 -19.64 7.50
C LEU A 10 -9.84 -21.00 7.61
N GLU A 11 -10.36 -21.53 6.51
CA GLU A 11 -10.94 -22.88 6.48
C GLU A 11 -9.97 -23.82 5.76
N SER A 12 -9.45 -24.82 6.48
CA SER A 12 -8.77 -25.95 5.85
C SER A 12 -9.83 -26.85 5.23
N VAL A 13 -9.78 -27.05 3.92
CA VAL A 13 -10.84 -27.75 3.18
C VAL A 13 -10.46 -29.19 2.83
N ASN A 14 -9.27 -29.66 3.23
CA ASN A 14 -8.90 -31.05 3.03
C ASN A 14 -9.61 -31.96 4.03
N LYS A 15 -10.58 -32.75 3.53
CA LYS A 15 -10.97 -34.03 4.13
C LYS A 15 -9.84 -35.03 3.90
N SER A 16 -8.75 -34.91 4.65
CA SER A 16 -7.93 -36.09 4.92
C SER A 16 -8.80 -37.07 5.71
N SER A 17 -8.76 -38.36 5.38
CA SER A 17 -9.42 -39.39 6.20
C SER A 17 -8.86 -39.44 7.64
N GLU A 18 -7.72 -38.81 7.88
CA GLU A 18 -7.03 -38.75 9.17
C GLU A 18 -7.17 -37.40 9.89
N TRP A 19 -7.55 -36.32 9.19
CA TRP A 19 -7.67 -34.97 9.77
C TRP A 19 -8.95 -34.29 9.23
N ARG A 20 -9.96 -34.16 10.09
CA ARG A 20 -11.30 -33.65 9.78
C ARG A 20 -11.53 -32.22 10.28
N ASP A 21 -10.45 -31.46 10.49
CA ASP A 21 -10.51 -30.34 11.41
C ASP A 21 -10.26 -29.01 10.70
N LYS A 22 -11.14 -28.03 11.00
CA LYS A 22 -11.05 -26.65 10.53
C LYS A 22 -10.03 -25.93 11.43
N VAL A 23 -9.20 -25.03 10.90
CA VAL A 23 -8.21 -24.29 11.71
C VAL A 23 -8.45 -22.81 11.49
N SER A 24 -9.06 -22.13 12.47
CA SER A 24 -9.34 -20.70 12.39
C SER A 24 -8.16 -19.91 12.97
N LEU A 25 -7.69 -18.87 12.27
CA LEU A 25 -6.61 -17.99 12.74
C LEU A 25 -7.19 -16.62 13.06
N TYR A 26 -7.23 -16.32 14.34
CA TYR A 26 -7.58 -15.02 14.87
C TYR A 26 -6.32 -14.16 14.86
N VAL A 27 -6.36 -13.05 14.13
CA VAL A 27 -5.28 -12.07 14.16
C VAL A 27 -5.83 -10.79 14.73
N GLN A 28 -5.37 -10.40 15.91
CA GLN A 28 -5.74 -9.14 16.53
C GLN A 28 -4.51 -8.25 16.60
N ALA A 29 -4.63 -7.03 16.10
CA ALA A 29 -3.55 -6.06 16.18
C ALA A 29 -3.97 -4.86 17.02
N TYR A 30 -3.01 -4.35 17.78
CA TYR A 30 -3.17 -3.23 18.68
C TYR A 30 -2.14 -2.16 18.28
N PRO A 31 -2.55 -1.18 17.46
CA PRO A 31 -1.66 -0.10 17.03
C PRO A 31 -1.30 0.85 18.16
N SER A 32 -2.32 1.21 18.95
CA SER A 32 -2.23 2.00 20.17
C SER A 32 -3.41 1.64 21.06
N SER A 33 -3.15 1.06 22.24
CA SER A 33 -4.17 0.59 23.17
C SER A 33 -3.78 0.84 24.62
N ASP A 34 -4.75 1.16 25.47
CA ASP A 34 -4.49 1.29 26.92
C ASP A 34 -4.21 -0.07 27.58
N ASP A 35 -4.67 -1.17 26.95
CA ASP A 35 -4.59 -2.52 27.48
C ASP A 35 -3.38 -3.32 26.94
N PHE A 36 -2.74 -2.84 25.87
CA PHE A 36 -1.62 -3.50 25.19
C PHE A 36 -0.56 -2.49 24.76
N PRO A 37 0.75 -2.84 24.86
CA PRO A 37 1.80 -1.99 24.28
C PRO A 37 1.55 -1.71 22.81
N ASP A 38 1.94 -0.53 22.32
CA ASP A 38 1.86 -0.17 20.91
C ASP A 38 2.57 -1.22 20.04
N ASN A 39 2.12 -1.39 18.79
CA ASN A 39 2.66 -2.39 17.86
C ASN A 39 2.59 -3.83 18.41
N THR A 40 1.49 -4.18 19.08
CA THR A 40 1.26 -5.57 19.54
C THR A 40 0.43 -6.34 18.52
N LEU A 41 0.93 -7.52 18.12
CA LEU A 41 0.22 -8.49 17.29
C LEU A 41 -0.09 -9.76 18.10
N ILE A 42 -1.35 -10.17 18.12
CA ILE A 42 -1.78 -11.45 18.68
C ILE A 42 -2.18 -12.38 17.54
N LEU A 43 -1.46 -13.48 17.43
CA LEU A 43 -1.74 -14.59 16.51
C LEU A 43 -2.36 -15.72 17.32
N ASP A 44 -3.65 -15.95 17.16
CA ASP A 44 -4.40 -16.95 17.92
C ASP A 44 -5.01 -17.99 16.99
N GLY A 45 -4.42 -19.18 16.95
CA GLY A 45 -4.96 -20.33 16.22
C GLY A 45 -5.97 -21.08 17.07
N ASN A 46 -7.23 -21.06 16.66
CA ASN A 46 -8.28 -21.92 17.21
C ASN A 46 -8.57 -23.08 16.25
N PRO A 47 -8.04 -24.28 16.52
CA PRO A 47 -8.44 -25.48 15.80
C PRO A 47 -9.90 -25.83 16.15
N VAL A 48 -10.77 -25.87 15.15
CA VAL A 48 -12.13 -26.42 15.22
C VAL A 48 -12.03 -27.95 15.07
N GLY A 49 -11.96 -28.64 16.21
CA GLY A 49 -11.88 -30.11 16.32
C GLY A 49 -11.48 -30.54 17.74
N SER A 50 -11.75 -31.78 18.15
CA SER A 50 -11.57 -32.24 19.54
C SER A 50 -10.13 -32.60 19.95
N ASN A 51 -9.17 -32.51 19.03
CA ASN A 51 -7.83 -33.09 19.21
C ASN A 51 -6.70 -32.05 19.24
N CYS A 52 -7.00 -30.77 19.10
CA CYS A 52 -6.04 -29.67 19.24
C CYS A 52 -6.73 -28.57 20.06
N GLU A 53 -6.01 -27.92 20.98
CA GLU A 53 -6.50 -26.75 21.72
C GLU A 53 -5.76 -25.49 21.27
N ARG A 54 -6.40 -24.34 21.55
CA ARG A 54 -6.02 -22.99 21.15
C ARG A 54 -4.53 -22.72 21.37
N THR A 55 -3.84 -22.24 20.36
CA THR A 55 -2.44 -21.77 20.48
C THR A 55 -2.41 -20.30 20.15
N TYR A 56 -1.91 -19.46 21.07
CA TYR A 56 -1.78 -18.04 20.79
C TYR A 56 -0.37 -17.52 21.06
N ARG A 57 0.05 -16.55 20.26
CA ARG A 57 1.34 -15.86 20.38
C ARG A 57 1.07 -14.37 20.42
N LYS A 58 1.67 -13.70 21.40
CA LYS A 58 1.64 -12.26 21.53
C LYS A 58 3.02 -11.71 21.21
N LEU A 59 3.09 -10.84 20.23
CA LEU A 59 4.32 -10.27 19.70
C LEU A 59 4.25 -8.77 19.91
N HIS A 60 5.30 -8.17 20.47
CA HIS A 60 5.46 -6.73 20.54
C HIS A 60 6.71 -6.33 19.77
N PHE A 61 6.53 -5.43 18.82
CA PHE A 61 7.58 -4.99 17.91
C PHE A 61 8.20 -3.68 18.37
N PRO A 62 9.52 -3.48 18.15
CA PRO A 62 10.20 -2.25 18.54
C PRO A 62 9.77 -1.06 17.69
N THR A 63 9.38 -1.31 16.42
CA THR A 63 9.06 -0.28 15.42
C THR A 63 7.98 -0.78 14.46
N SER A 64 7.34 0.15 13.75
CA SER A 64 6.40 -0.14 12.65
C SER A 64 7.05 -0.82 11.45
N ASP A 65 8.35 -0.60 11.21
CA ASP A 65 9.08 -1.21 10.09
C ASP A 65 9.08 -2.74 10.18
N SER A 66 9.21 -3.28 11.40
CA SER A 66 9.12 -4.72 11.65
C SER A 66 7.74 -5.30 11.32
N PHE A 67 6.69 -4.48 11.35
CA PHE A 67 5.35 -4.86 10.93
C PHE A 67 5.23 -4.89 9.40
N ALA A 68 5.80 -3.90 8.72
CA ALA A 68 5.88 -3.87 7.25
C ALA A 68 6.69 -5.04 6.68
N GLU A 69 7.72 -5.51 7.38
CA GLU A 69 8.46 -6.72 6.97
C GLU A 69 7.60 -8.00 7.04
N ILE A 70 6.66 -8.09 8.00
CA ILE A 70 5.69 -9.20 8.06
C ILE A 70 4.71 -9.10 6.90
N HIS A 71 4.21 -7.89 6.62
CA HIS A 71 3.36 -7.62 5.47
C HIS A 71 4.00 -8.10 4.18
N ASP A 72 5.21 -7.63 3.89
CA ASP A 72 5.89 -7.93 2.63
C ASP A 72 6.17 -9.42 2.50
N PHE A 73 6.55 -10.09 3.59
CA PHE A 73 6.76 -11.54 3.59
C PHE A 73 5.47 -12.30 3.28
N ILE A 74 4.36 -11.98 3.94
CA ILE A 74 3.07 -12.66 3.74
C ILE A 74 2.50 -12.34 2.35
N ALA A 75 2.56 -11.07 1.91
CA ALA A 75 2.13 -10.60 0.59
C ALA A 75 2.90 -11.25 -0.54
N TYR A 76 4.22 -11.36 -0.40
CA TYR A 76 5.04 -12.02 -1.38
C TYR A 76 4.68 -13.51 -1.49
N HIS A 77 4.63 -14.23 -0.35
CA HIS A 77 4.45 -15.68 -0.35
C HIS A 77 3.05 -16.10 -0.81
N LEU A 78 2.00 -15.40 -0.38
CA LEU A 78 0.63 -15.71 -0.80
C LEU A 78 0.36 -15.40 -2.29
N LYS A 79 1.17 -14.53 -2.91
CA LYS A 79 1.06 -14.21 -4.34
C LYS A 79 1.83 -15.16 -5.25
N GLN A 80 2.88 -15.82 -4.75
CA GLN A 80 3.78 -16.66 -5.55
C GLN A 80 3.66 -18.13 -5.12
N ASN A 81 2.96 -18.94 -5.91
CA ASN A 81 3.01 -20.41 -5.77
C ASN A 81 4.24 -20.91 -6.55
N ASP A 82 5.41 -20.91 -5.91
CA ASP A 82 6.68 -21.29 -6.54
C ASP A 82 7.35 -22.53 -5.94
N SER A 83 6.70 -23.23 -4.99
CA SER A 83 7.25 -24.38 -4.24
C SER A 83 8.58 -24.10 -3.51
N ILE A 84 8.96 -22.83 -3.32
CA ILE A 84 10.22 -22.45 -2.68
C ILE A 84 10.03 -22.28 -1.17
N GLN A 85 10.88 -22.95 -0.39
CA GLN A 85 10.98 -22.68 1.05
C GLN A 85 11.62 -21.31 1.29
N ARG A 86 10.92 -20.44 2.01
CA ARG A 86 11.39 -19.10 2.38
C ARG A 86 11.29 -18.90 3.88
N SER A 87 12.21 -18.13 4.42
CA SER A 87 12.21 -17.79 5.83
C SER A 87 12.71 -16.37 6.04
N THR A 88 12.07 -15.65 6.96
CA THR A 88 12.55 -14.38 7.49
C THR A 88 12.50 -14.43 9.02
N THR A 89 13.44 -13.75 9.67
CA THR A 89 13.53 -13.66 11.14
C THR A 89 13.48 -12.20 11.53
N LEU A 90 12.59 -11.88 12.47
CA LEU A 90 12.32 -10.53 12.90
C LEU A 90 12.64 -10.38 14.39
N PRO A 91 13.39 -9.32 14.78
CA PRO A 91 13.64 -9.03 16.18
C PRO A 91 12.37 -8.49 16.86
N LEU A 92 12.20 -8.81 18.14
CA LEU A 92 11.11 -8.32 19.00
C LEU A 92 11.68 -7.47 20.14
N SER A 93 10.96 -6.42 20.56
CA SER A 93 11.25 -5.69 21.81
C SER A 93 10.68 -6.42 23.03
N GLY A 94 9.78 -7.37 22.79
CA GLY A 94 9.28 -8.32 23.76
C GLY A 94 8.21 -9.21 23.12
N GLY A 95 8.11 -10.45 23.56
CA GLY A 95 7.08 -11.36 23.05
C GLY A 95 6.88 -12.50 24.00
N THR A 96 5.69 -13.08 23.97
CA THR A 96 5.38 -14.27 24.75
C THR A 96 4.69 -15.30 23.88
N ALA A 97 5.15 -16.55 23.96
CA ALA A 97 4.55 -17.69 23.31
C ALA A 97 3.91 -18.62 24.33
N GLN A 98 2.65 -18.99 24.12
CA GLN A 98 1.96 -19.94 24.96
C GLN A 98 1.18 -20.96 24.12
N ASN A 99 1.43 -22.24 24.37
CA ASN A 99 0.67 -23.33 23.78
C ASN A 99 -0.29 -23.90 24.83
N ILE A 100 -1.57 -24.09 24.47
CA ILE A 100 -2.55 -24.78 25.32
C ILE A 100 -2.91 -26.10 24.63
N TRP A 101 -2.76 -27.20 25.36
CA TRP A 101 -2.94 -28.55 24.83
C TRP A 101 -4.11 -29.26 25.52
N ALA A 102 -4.93 -29.92 24.71
CA ALA A 102 -6.07 -30.70 25.19
C ALA A 102 -5.64 -31.76 26.20
N GLY A 103 -6.02 -31.57 27.45
CA GLY A 103 -5.80 -32.52 28.54
C GLY A 103 -4.42 -32.51 29.21
N SER A 104 -3.44 -31.70 28.76
CA SER A 104 -2.13 -31.57 29.45
C SER A 104 -1.88 -30.22 30.11
N GLY A 105 -2.89 -29.33 30.11
CA GLY A 105 -2.80 -28.02 30.73
C GLY A 105 -2.08 -26.99 29.85
N SER A 106 -2.23 -25.71 30.21
CA SER A 106 -1.51 -24.62 29.55
C SER A 106 -0.02 -24.74 29.86
N SER A 107 0.84 -24.56 28.85
CA SER A 107 2.24 -24.27 29.11
C SER A 107 2.37 -22.90 29.78
N ASP A 108 3.43 -22.69 30.57
CA ASP A 108 3.78 -21.35 31.01
C ASP A 108 4.20 -20.50 29.79
N PRO A 109 3.83 -19.21 29.73
CA PRO A 109 4.28 -18.34 28.66
C PRO A 109 5.81 -18.28 28.65
N ASN A 110 6.42 -18.52 27.49
CA ASN A 110 7.86 -18.34 27.31
C ASN A 110 8.11 -17.00 26.64
N GLU A 111 9.06 -16.24 27.18
CA GLU A 111 9.55 -15.02 26.54
C GLU A 111 10.27 -15.36 25.23
N ILE A 112 10.05 -14.55 24.20
CA ILE A 112 10.70 -14.65 22.90
C ILE A 112 11.20 -13.26 22.48
N ASP A 113 12.44 -13.21 22.03
CA ASP A 113 13.11 -11.96 21.60
C ASP A 113 13.19 -11.87 20.07
N GLU A 114 12.84 -12.94 19.37
CA GLU A 114 12.76 -13.00 17.91
C GLU A 114 11.66 -13.96 17.45
N ILE A 115 11.18 -13.74 16.24
CA ILE A 115 10.23 -14.63 15.57
C ILE A 115 10.70 -14.94 14.16
N THR A 116 10.67 -16.22 13.81
CA THR A 116 10.92 -16.69 12.46
C THR A 116 9.60 -17.02 11.79
N LEU A 117 9.37 -16.41 10.64
CA LEU A 117 8.33 -16.78 9.69
C LEU A 117 8.97 -17.71 8.68
N THR A 118 8.43 -18.91 8.52
CA THR A 118 8.86 -19.87 7.49
C THR A 118 7.66 -20.26 6.67
N ALA A 119 7.80 -20.16 5.36
CA ALA A 119 6.76 -20.49 4.41
C ALA A 119 7.26 -21.46 3.34
N ASP A 120 6.43 -22.42 2.99
CA ASP A 120 6.60 -23.37 1.89
C ASP A 120 5.27 -23.51 1.12
N ASP A 121 5.21 -24.45 0.17
CA ASP A 121 4.11 -24.62 -0.77
C ASP A 121 2.73 -24.93 -0.15
N GLU A 122 2.68 -25.31 1.12
CA GLU A 122 1.40 -25.59 1.80
C GLU A 122 1.30 -24.96 3.19
N ARG A 123 2.37 -24.31 3.66
CA ARG A 123 2.54 -24.02 5.08
C ARG A 123 3.09 -22.63 5.30
N ILE A 124 2.45 -21.90 6.22
CA ILE A 124 3.06 -20.77 6.91
C ILE A 124 3.21 -21.14 8.38
N SER A 125 4.40 -20.93 8.91
CA SER A 125 4.73 -21.25 10.30
C SER A 125 5.41 -20.07 10.99
N PHE A 126 5.01 -19.84 12.25
CA PHE A 126 5.50 -18.75 13.08
C PHE A 126 6.14 -19.31 14.34
N GLY A 127 7.42 -19.06 14.60
CA GLY A 127 8.00 -19.54 15.85
C GLY A 127 9.39 -19.02 16.14
N ALA A 128 9.80 -19.15 17.39
CA ALA A 128 11.21 -19.03 17.76
C ALA A 128 12.01 -20.15 17.06
N PRO A 129 13.28 -19.92 16.71
CA PRO A 129 14.12 -20.95 16.12
C PRO A 129 14.10 -22.24 16.96
N GLY A 130 13.65 -23.35 16.36
CA GLY A 130 13.64 -24.67 17.00
C GLY A 130 12.45 -25.00 17.92
N GLN A 131 11.46 -24.12 18.09
CA GLN A 131 10.20 -24.46 18.80
C GLN A 131 9.06 -24.74 17.81
N MET A 132 8.16 -25.68 18.17
CA MET A 132 6.96 -25.95 17.37
C MET A 132 6.10 -24.70 17.20
N SER A 133 5.89 -24.35 15.93
CA SER A 133 5.18 -23.18 15.46
C SER A 133 3.70 -23.46 15.24
N PRO A 134 2.75 -22.56 15.63
CA PRO A 134 1.42 -22.55 15.03
C PRO A 134 1.59 -22.63 13.51
N THR A 135 0.94 -23.64 12.96
CA THR A 135 1.10 -24.06 11.58
C THR A 135 -0.20 -23.75 10.89
N ILE A 136 -0.17 -22.74 10.02
CA ILE A 136 -1.27 -22.50 9.10
C ILE A 136 -0.99 -23.36 7.89
N ARG A 137 -1.84 -24.34 7.64
CA ARG A 137 -1.88 -25.03 6.36
C ARG A 137 -2.84 -24.28 5.47
N TYR A 138 -2.35 -23.75 4.35
CA TYR A 138 -3.25 -23.33 3.30
C TYR A 138 -3.38 -24.53 2.35
N HIS A 139 -4.62 -24.95 2.11
CA HIS A 139 -4.91 -25.98 1.12
C HIS A 139 -5.78 -25.37 0.04
N GLU A 140 -5.39 -25.59 -1.21
CA GLU A 140 -6.17 -25.23 -2.37
C GLU A 140 -7.33 -26.24 -2.53
N VAL A 141 -8.55 -25.74 -2.69
CA VAL A 141 -9.67 -26.58 -3.12
C VAL A 141 -9.65 -26.65 -4.63
N GLU A 142 -9.40 -27.84 -5.19
CA GLU A 142 -9.91 -28.15 -6.52
C GLU A 142 -11.44 -28.28 -6.40
N THR A 143 -12.17 -27.27 -6.87
CA THR A 143 -13.60 -27.43 -7.13
C THR A 143 -13.80 -28.13 -8.48
N GLU A 144 -14.90 -28.87 -8.64
CA GLU A 144 -15.21 -29.61 -9.89
C GLU A 144 -15.25 -28.73 -11.16
N ASP A 145 -15.31 -27.39 -11.03
CA ASP A 145 -15.51 -26.44 -12.15
C ASP A 145 -14.45 -25.31 -12.30
N GLY A 146 -13.29 -25.34 -11.65
CA GLY A 146 -12.23 -24.33 -11.93
C GLY A 146 -11.23 -24.03 -10.81
N PRO A 147 -10.27 -23.12 -11.06
CA PRO A 147 -9.12 -22.92 -10.18
C PRO A 147 -9.43 -22.06 -8.94
N GLN A 148 -8.90 -22.55 -7.81
CA GLN A 148 -8.48 -21.92 -6.55
C GLN A 148 -9.34 -20.84 -5.89
N ASP A 149 -9.77 -21.13 -4.66
CA ASP A 149 -10.34 -20.17 -3.71
C ASP A 149 -9.24 -19.42 -2.92
N ARG A 150 -8.89 -18.21 -3.39
CA ARG A 150 -7.87 -17.33 -2.78
C ARG A 150 -8.40 -16.41 -1.66
N ARG A 151 -9.69 -16.50 -1.33
CA ARG A 151 -10.39 -15.53 -0.46
C ARG A 151 -9.77 -15.40 0.93
N ASN A 152 -9.21 -16.48 1.46
CA ASN A 152 -8.63 -16.52 2.81
C ASN A 152 -7.24 -15.87 2.88
N ALA A 153 -6.41 -16.11 1.86
CA ALA A 153 -5.14 -15.44 1.68
C ALA A 153 -5.34 -13.94 1.43
N GLU A 154 -6.26 -13.60 0.52
CA GLU A 154 -6.62 -12.21 0.21
C GLU A 154 -7.13 -11.47 1.45
N ARG A 155 -7.97 -12.10 2.28
CA ARG A 155 -8.43 -11.51 3.55
C ARG A 155 -7.29 -11.21 4.53
N LEU A 156 -6.32 -12.12 4.65
CA LEU A 156 -5.14 -11.89 5.49
C LEU A 156 -4.26 -10.77 4.94
N LEU A 157 -4.09 -10.71 3.62
CA LEU A 157 -3.36 -9.62 2.97
C LEU A 157 -4.05 -8.29 3.17
N THR A 158 -5.36 -8.21 2.92
CA THR A 158 -6.14 -6.99 3.11
C THR A 158 -6.09 -6.51 4.56
N PHE A 159 -6.12 -7.40 5.55
CA PHE A 159 -5.95 -7.01 6.95
C PHE A 159 -4.58 -6.40 7.23
N VAL A 160 -3.52 -7.05 6.74
CA VAL A 160 -2.16 -6.56 6.96
C VAL A 160 -1.92 -5.26 6.17
N ASP A 161 -2.54 -5.10 4.99
CA ASP A 161 -2.61 -3.85 4.23
C ASP A 161 -3.33 -2.76 5.04
N GLU A 162 -4.47 -3.07 5.66
CA GLU A 162 -5.27 -2.15 6.48
C GLU A 162 -4.51 -1.70 7.73
N LEU A 163 -3.79 -2.60 8.40
CA LEU A 163 -2.94 -2.28 9.54
C LEU A 163 -1.70 -1.50 9.17
N SER A 164 -1.08 -1.84 8.04
CA SER A 164 0.06 -1.07 7.54
C SER A 164 -0.42 0.33 7.16
N SER A 165 -1.56 0.45 6.48
CA SER A 165 -2.15 1.74 6.07
C SER A 165 -2.64 2.58 7.25
N SER A 166 -3.08 1.96 8.36
CA SER A 166 -3.44 2.69 9.58
C SER A 166 -2.23 3.13 10.41
N MET A 167 -1.06 2.54 10.15
CA MET A 167 0.22 2.86 10.80
C MET A 167 1.17 3.71 9.93
N THR A 168 0.97 3.75 8.61
CA THR A 168 1.79 4.48 7.64
C THR A 168 1.04 5.63 6.97
N ASP A 169 0.35 6.46 7.75
CA ASP A 169 0.34 7.89 7.42
C ASP A 169 1.72 8.48 7.78
N SER A 170 2.77 7.95 7.16
CA SER A 170 3.92 8.78 6.86
C SER A 170 3.41 9.76 5.81
N GLU A 171 3.12 10.98 6.24
CA GLU A 171 2.74 12.14 5.42
C GLU A 171 3.84 12.54 4.40
N THR A 172 4.78 11.66 4.06
CA THR A 172 5.88 11.94 3.16
C THR A 172 5.42 11.82 1.72
N VAL A 173 5.60 12.91 0.98
CA VAL A 173 5.34 12.98 -0.45
C VAL A 173 6.59 12.55 -1.20
N ASP A 174 6.57 11.36 -1.78
CA ASP A 174 7.70 10.77 -2.53
C ASP A 174 7.51 11.00 -4.04
N LEU A 175 8.17 12.01 -4.60
CA LEU A 175 8.07 12.39 -6.02
C LEU A 175 9.38 12.11 -6.74
N HIS A 176 9.31 11.80 -8.03
CA HIS A 176 10.47 11.50 -8.86
C HIS A 176 11.04 12.76 -9.54
N ASP A 177 10.20 13.73 -9.91
CA ASP A 177 10.63 14.99 -10.49
C ASP A 177 11.28 15.88 -9.42
N GLY A 178 12.58 16.12 -9.57
CA GLY A 178 13.37 16.89 -8.61
C GLY A 178 12.90 18.34 -8.44
N GLU A 179 12.30 18.94 -9.46
CA GLU A 179 11.79 20.30 -9.38
C GLU A 179 10.48 20.36 -8.56
N LEU A 180 9.61 19.35 -8.70
CA LEU A 180 8.46 19.18 -7.81
C LEU A 180 8.90 18.92 -6.37
N VAL A 181 9.92 18.10 -6.14
CA VAL A 181 10.48 17.86 -4.80
C VAL A 181 10.95 19.18 -4.19
N ASP A 182 11.78 19.94 -4.91
CA ASP A 182 12.39 21.16 -4.38
C ASP A 182 11.37 22.29 -4.13
N ARG A 183 10.34 22.40 -4.97
CA ARG A 183 9.42 23.54 -4.96
C ARG A 183 8.06 23.25 -4.34
N CYS A 184 7.56 22.01 -4.37
CA CYS A 184 6.21 21.68 -3.90
C CYS A 184 6.21 21.01 -2.52
N VAL A 185 7.15 20.10 -2.24
CA VAL A 185 7.18 19.34 -0.97
C VAL A 185 7.30 20.26 0.25
N PRO A 186 8.14 21.31 0.26
CA PRO A 186 8.21 22.22 1.41
C PRO A 186 6.89 22.94 1.71
N HIS A 187 6.04 23.19 0.72
CA HIS A 187 4.72 23.77 0.91
C HIS A 187 3.74 22.71 1.45
N TYR A 188 3.77 21.51 0.90
CA TYR A 188 2.97 20.39 1.37
C TYR A 188 3.23 20.08 2.85
N GLU A 189 4.50 19.97 3.26
CA GLU A 189 4.90 19.67 4.64
C GLU A 189 4.46 20.76 5.65
N ARG A 190 4.25 21.99 5.18
CA ARG A 190 3.72 23.09 6.00
C ARG A 190 2.19 23.15 6.03
N GLY A 191 1.50 22.23 5.36
CA GLY A 191 0.05 22.25 5.19
C GLY A 191 -0.45 23.27 4.16
N GLU A 192 0.44 23.85 3.35
CA GLU A 192 0.13 24.84 2.32
C GLU A 192 -0.28 24.14 1.01
N TYR A 193 -1.24 23.22 1.10
CA TYR A 193 -1.60 22.28 0.02
C TYR A 193 -2.00 22.96 -1.29
N GLN A 194 -2.81 24.03 -1.19
CA GLN A 194 -3.24 24.80 -2.35
C GLN A 194 -2.04 25.41 -3.09
N GLU A 195 -1.05 25.93 -2.35
CA GLU A 195 0.15 26.52 -2.95
C GLU A 195 1.05 25.44 -3.57
N ALA A 196 1.20 24.29 -2.90
CA ALA A 196 1.96 23.16 -3.44
C ALA A 196 1.40 22.72 -4.81
N LEU A 197 0.08 22.58 -4.94
CA LEU A 197 -0.58 22.20 -6.19
C LEU A 197 -0.58 23.31 -7.25
N ARG A 198 -0.70 24.59 -6.83
CA ARG A 198 -0.57 25.73 -7.74
C ARG A 198 0.82 25.76 -8.38
N LEU A 199 1.86 25.54 -7.58
CA LEU A 199 3.25 25.47 -8.03
C LEU A 199 3.49 24.26 -8.95
N ALA A 200 2.94 23.08 -8.63
CA ALA A 200 3.08 21.90 -9.47
C ALA A 200 2.52 22.13 -10.88
N GLY A 201 1.35 22.75 -10.98
CA GLY A 201 0.77 23.13 -12.27
C GLY A 201 1.57 24.19 -13.03
N GLN A 202 2.23 25.12 -12.32
CA GLN A 202 3.12 26.11 -12.93
C GLN A 202 4.39 25.45 -13.49
N ILE A 203 5.02 24.55 -12.74
CA ILE A 203 6.21 23.79 -13.16
C ILE A 203 5.89 22.98 -14.42
N MET A 204 4.71 22.35 -14.48
CA MET A 204 4.26 21.63 -15.66
C MET A 204 4.16 22.52 -16.90
N GLU A 205 3.63 23.75 -16.78
CA GLU A 205 3.63 24.68 -17.91
C GLU A 205 5.03 25.12 -18.32
N GLU A 206 5.90 25.42 -17.35
CA GLU A 206 7.30 25.79 -17.59
C GLU A 206 8.01 24.69 -18.40
N ARG A 207 7.86 23.43 -17.98
CA ARG A 207 8.45 22.27 -18.67
C ARG A 207 7.91 22.07 -20.09
N ILE A 208 6.61 22.24 -20.31
CA ILE A 208 6.04 22.13 -21.67
C ILE A 208 6.63 23.21 -22.60
N ARG A 209 6.88 24.42 -22.09
CA ARG A 209 7.53 25.47 -22.89
C ARG A 209 8.99 25.13 -23.18
N ASP A 210 9.72 24.63 -22.19
CA ASP A 210 11.14 24.33 -22.30
C ASP A 210 11.42 23.21 -23.31
N LEU A 211 10.52 22.23 -23.40
CA LEU A 211 10.63 21.10 -24.34
C LEU A 211 10.04 21.39 -25.72
N GLY A 212 9.25 22.47 -25.83
CA GLY A 212 8.62 22.86 -27.07
C GLY A 212 9.45 23.86 -27.90
N PRO A 213 9.01 24.17 -29.12
CA PRO A 213 9.59 25.23 -29.92
C PRO A 213 9.31 26.62 -29.32
N GLU A 214 10.11 27.62 -29.71
CA GLU A 214 9.98 29.02 -29.27
C GLU A 214 8.56 29.61 -29.46
N SER A 215 7.79 29.09 -30.43
CA SER A 215 6.40 29.50 -30.64
C SER A 215 5.46 29.19 -29.46
N LEU A 216 5.88 28.34 -28.52
CA LEU A 216 5.16 28.07 -27.28
C LEU A 216 5.47 29.06 -26.14
N ALA A 217 6.56 29.83 -26.23
CA ALA A 217 7.01 30.69 -25.13
C ALA A 217 5.94 31.71 -24.67
N GLU A 218 5.16 32.23 -25.61
CA GLU A 218 4.10 33.21 -25.35
C GLU A 218 2.73 32.57 -25.01
N LYS A 219 2.66 31.23 -24.98
CA LYS A 219 1.41 30.51 -24.69
C LYS A 219 1.32 30.12 -23.22
N SER A 220 0.09 30.01 -22.74
CA SER A 220 -0.20 29.56 -21.37
C SER A 220 -1.44 28.68 -21.31
N GLY A 221 -1.51 27.87 -20.26
CA GLY A 221 -2.61 27.00 -19.90
C GLY A 221 -3.13 26.11 -21.00
N HIS A 222 -4.45 26.10 -21.17
CA HIS A 222 -5.11 25.28 -22.17
C HIS A 222 -4.57 25.54 -23.59
N GLU A 223 -4.26 26.79 -23.93
CA GLU A 223 -3.70 27.15 -25.24
C GLU A 223 -2.30 26.57 -25.44
N LEU A 224 -1.47 26.60 -24.40
CA LEU A 224 -0.13 26.00 -24.41
C LEU A 224 -0.22 24.48 -24.58
N ILE A 225 -1.01 23.82 -23.73
CA ILE A 225 -1.17 22.36 -23.74
C ILE A 225 -1.74 21.88 -25.06
N THR A 226 -2.71 22.61 -25.61
CA THR A 226 -3.30 22.29 -26.91
C THR A 226 -2.30 22.49 -28.06
N ALA A 227 -1.55 23.59 -28.08
CA ALA A 227 -0.52 23.80 -29.10
C ALA A 227 0.63 22.78 -29.01
N ALA A 228 0.93 22.29 -27.81
CA ALA A 228 2.00 21.32 -27.59
C ALA A 228 1.57 19.89 -27.94
N LEU A 229 0.40 19.44 -27.48
CA LEU A 229 0.06 18.00 -27.43
C LEU A 229 -1.07 17.56 -28.35
N THR A 230 -1.62 18.45 -29.18
CA THR A 230 -2.66 18.05 -30.17
C THR A 230 -2.13 16.97 -31.11
N PRO A 231 -2.89 15.90 -31.40
CA PRO A 231 -2.48 14.92 -32.41
C PRO A 231 -2.22 15.61 -33.76
N GLU A 232 -1.17 15.17 -34.47
CA GLU A 232 -0.74 15.66 -35.80
C GLU A 232 -0.17 17.08 -35.85
N ASP A 233 -0.80 18.05 -35.18
CA ASP A 233 -0.43 19.47 -35.24
C ASP A 233 0.34 19.97 -33.99
N GLY A 234 0.41 19.15 -32.95
CA GLY A 234 1.13 19.46 -31.71
C GLY A 234 2.64 19.36 -31.88
N SER A 235 3.37 20.25 -31.23
CA SER A 235 4.84 20.28 -31.31
C SER A 235 5.55 19.21 -30.50
N ILE A 236 4.86 18.53 -29.58
CA ILE A 236 5.41 17.49 -28.70
C ILE A 236 4.62 16.20 -28.90
N THR A 237 5.32 15.14 -29.31
CA THR A 237 4.74 13.80 -29.51
C THR A 237 5.18 12.86 -28.39
N LEU A 238 4.23 12.43 -27.58
CA LEU A 238 4.45 11.52 -26.45
C LEU A 238 3.99 10.09 -26.75
N ALA A 239 3.13 9.92 -27.75
CA ALA A 239 2.65 8.61 -28.18
C ALA A 239 2.63 8.49 -29.70
N SER A 240 2.85 7.28 -30.21
CA SER A 240 2.85 7.00 -31.65
C SER A 240 1.44 6.88 -32.23
N HIS A 241 0.42 6.64 -31.40
CA HIS A 241 -0.97 6.54 -31.82
C HIS A 241 -1.77 7.79 -31.45
N ASN A 242 -2.48 8.38 -32.42
CA ASN A 242 -3.26 9.62 -32.21
C ASN A 242 -4.26 9.52 -31.04
N GLY A 243 -4.87 8.34 -30.83
CA GLY A 243 -5.78 8.12 -29.71
C GLY A 243 -5.10 8.21 -28.34
N GLU A 244 -3.89 7.65 -28.22
CA GLU A 244 -3.07 7.71 -27.00
C GLU A 244 -2.54 9.13 -26.76
N GLN A 245 -2.05 9.79 -27.82
CA GLN A 245 -1.62 11.19 -27.78
C GLN A 245 -2.76 12.10 -27.30
N ASN A 246 -3.96 11.89 -27.84
CA ASN A 246 -5.13 12.65 -27.42
C ASN A 246 -5.52 12.37 -25.96
N GLY A 247 -5.41 11.12 -25.51
CA GLY A 247 -5.63 10.75 -24.11
C GLY A 247 -4.64 11.45 -23.16
N LEU A 248 -3.35 11.45 -23.52
CA LEU A 248 -2.33 12.17 -22.76
C LEU A 248 -2.62 13.67 -22.74
N LYS A 249 -2.89 14.30 -23.89
CA LYS A 249 -3.31 15.70 -23.96
C LYS A 249 -4.45 16.00 -22.99
N MET A 250 -5.48 15.16 -22.95
CA MET A 250 -6.63 15.33 -22.06
C MET A 250 -6.25 15.24 -20.57
N LEU A 251 -5.26 14.41 -20.21
CA LEU A 251 -4.75 14.35 -18.83
C LEU A 251 -4.01 15.63 -18.44
N PHE A 252 -3.08 16.12 -19.28
CA PHE A 252 -2.37 17.39 -19.04
C PHE A 252 -3.35 18.56 -18.94
N ASP A 253 -4.28 18.65 -19.90
CA ASP A 253 -5.27 19.72 -19.97
C ASP A 253 -6.25 19.66 -18.79
N GLY A 254 -6.68 18.45 -18.42
CA GLY A 254 -7.54 18.20 -17.27
C GLY A 254 -6.87 18.60 -15.96
N ALA A 255 -5.64 18.16 -15.71
CA ALA A 255 -4.88 18.53 -14.51
C ALA A 255 -4.74 20.05 -14.39
N TYR A 256 -4.42 20.72 -15.50
CA TYR A 256 -4.30 22.17 -15.53
C TYR A 256 -5.63 22.89 -15.27
N GLN A 257 -6.68 22.54 -16.02
CA GLN A 257 -7.96 23.23 -15.93
C GLN A 257 -8.74 22.93 -14.65
N SER A 258 -8.59 21.73 -14.09
CA SER A 258 -9.30 21.34 -12.87
C SER A 258 -8.53 21.69 -11.60
N ILE A 259 -7.19 21.64 -11.59
CA ILE A 259 -6.43 21.88 -10.35
C ILE A 259 -5.77 23.26 -10.37
N ARG A 260 -4.85 23.50 -11.31
CA ARG A 260 -4.06 24.74 -11.33
C ARG A 260 -4.93 25.98 -11.50
N ASN A 261 -5.86 25.96 -12.44
CA ASN A 261 -6.68 27.13 -12.79
C ASN A 261 -7.54 27.63 -11.62
N PRO A 262 -8.34 26.78 -10.95
CA PRO A 262 -9.09 27.21 -9.77
C PRO A 262 -8.19 27.78 -8.67
N LEU A 263 -7.06 27.12 -8.37
CA LEU A 263 -6.12 27.54 -7.33
C LEU A 263 -5.40 28.86 -7.65
N SER A 264 -5.35 29.26 -8.93
CA SER A 264 -4.70 30.51 -9.36
C SER A 264 -5.67 31.70 -9.47
N HIS A 265 -6.97 31.44 -9.59
CA HIS A 265 -7.96 32.47 -9.95
C HIS A 265 -9.09 32.64 -8.95
N ARG A 266 -9.35 31.65 -8.09
CA ARG A 266 -10.40 31.78 -7.08
C ARG A 266 -9.85 32.42 -5.82
N THR A 267 -10.58 33.39 -5.32
CA THR A 267 -10.43 33.84 -3.93
C THR A 267 -11.26 32.88 -3.10
N VAL A 268 -10.68 32.32 -2.04
CA VAL A 268 -11.37 31.41 -1.11
C VAL A 268 -12.66 32.09 -0.65
N ASP A 269 -13.80 31.47 -0.94
CA ASP A 269 -15.10 31.96 -0.47
C ASP A 269 -15.24 31.55 1.00
N PRO A 270 -15.34 32.50 1.95
CA PRO A 270 -15.48 32.17 3.37
C PRO A 270 -16.77 31.39 3.70
N ASP A 271 -17.74 31.36 2.78
CA ASP A 271 -18.99 30.60 2.91
C ASP A 271 -18.98 29.29 2.06
N GLY A 272 -17.87 28.92 1.42
CA GLY A 272 -17.85 27.98 0.28
C GLY A 272 -17.40 26.54 0.57
N ASP A 273 -18.33 25.59 0.37
CA ASP A 273 -18.09 24.15 0.15
C ASP A 273 -17.62 23.85 -1.30
N ALA A 274 -16.85 24.74 -1.93
CA ALA A 274 -16.55 24.61 -3.37
C ALA A 274 -15.34 23.71 -3.66
N TYR A 275 -15.30 23.19 -4.88
CA TYR A 275 -14.21 22.31 -5.35
C TYR A 275 -12.83 22.94 -5.13
N LEU A 276 -12.00 22.25 -4.32
CA LEU A 276 -10.63 22.57 -3.88
C LEU A 276 -10.49 23.60 -2.74
N ASP A 277 -11.57 24.08 -2.14
CA ASP A 277 -11.50 25.00 -1.00
C ASP A 277 -11.04 24.28 0.29
N GLU A 278 -11.48 23.03 0.51
CA GLU A 278 -11.11 22.16 1.65
C GLU A 278 -10.13 21.05 1.26
N LEU A 279 -9.02 21.41 0.59
CA LEU A 279 -7.98 20.43 0.25
C LEU A 279 -7.35 19.85 1.52
N ASP A 280 -7.46 18.54 1.71
CA ASP A 280 -6.73 17.81 2.74
C ASP A 280 -5.36 17.30 2.25
N ALA A 281 -4.53 16.83 3.18
CA ALA A 281 -3.19 16.30 2.89
C ALA A 281 -3.24 15.15 1.87
N LYS A 282 -4.21 14.25 1.99
CA LYS A 282 -4.34 13.07 1.12
C LYS A 282 -4.69 13.47 -0.31
N GLN A 283 -5.63 14.40 -0.48
CA GLN A 283 -6.01 14.94 -1.78
C GLN A 283 -4.85 15.68 -2.44
N ALA A 284 -4.11 16.48 -1.66
CA ALA A 284 -2.93 17.19 -2.13
C ALA A 284 -1.82 16.22 -2.57
N ARG A 285 -1.53 15.19 -1.77
CA ARG A 285 -0.55 14.14 -2.10
C ARG A 285 -0.91 13.44 -3.40
N ASN A 286 -2.17 13.00 -3.55
CA ASN A 286 -2.63 12.32 -4.75
C ASN A 286 -2.51 13.21 -6.00
N ALA A 287 -2.84 14.50 -5.86
CA ALA A 287 -2.69 15.45 -6.96
C ALA A 287 -1.21 15.74 -7.30
N LEU A 288 -0.31 15.80 -6.31
CA LEU A 288 1.13 15.92 -6.55
C LEU A 288 1.68 14.70 -7.30
N HIS A 289 1.27 13.48 -6.96
CA HIS A 289 1.67 12.29 -7.71
C HIS A 289 1.11 12.26 -9.14
N LEU A 290 -0.07 12.85 -9.38
CA LEU A 290 -0.56 13.04 -10.74
C LEU A 290 0.37 13.97 -11.53
N PHE A 291 0.77 15.11 -10.97
CA PHE A 291 1.73 16.00 -11.63
C PHE A 291 3.08 15.31 -11.86
N ASP A 292 3.60 14.58 -10.88
CA ASP A 292 4.84 13.80 -11.01
C ASP A 292 4.77 12.79 -12.16
N TYR A 293 3.67 12.05 -12.27
CA TYR A 293 3.43 11.14 -13.39
C TYR A 293 3.42 11.86 -14.74
N LEU A 294 2.78 13.03 -14.84
CA LEU A 294 2.72 13.82 -16.07
C LEU A 294 4.11 14.34 -16.47
N MET A 295 4.88 14.85 -15.50
CA MET A 295 6.22 15.38 -15.72
C MET A 295 7.21 14.30 -16.15
N THR A 296 7.24 13.18 -15.44
CA THR A 296 8.10 12.04 -15.80
C THR A 296 7.72 11.42 -17.15
N THR A 297 6.43 11.42 -17.51
CA THR A 297 5.99 11.03 -18.85
C THR A 297 6.51 12.00 -19.91
N LEU A 298 6.43 13.30 -19.65
CA LEU A 298 6.88 14.33 -20.57
C LEU A 298 8.39 14.21 -20.85
N ASP A 299 9.21 14.09 -19.80
CA ASP A 299 10.67 13.97 -19.91
C ASP A 299 11.08 12.68 -20.64
N ARG A 300 10.52 11.54 -20.25
CA ARG A 300 10.86 10.22 -20.81
C ARG A 300 10.73 10.18 -22.32
N TYR A 301 9.65 10.74 -22.86
CA TYR A 301 9.37 10.66 -24.29
C TYR A 301 10.04 11.78 -25.09
N HIS A 302 10.43 12.89 -24.45
CA HIS A 302 11.31 13.88 -25.07
C HIS A 302 12.72 13.32 -25.30
N ASP A 303 13.32 12.67 -24.29
CA ASP A 303 14.68 12.14 -24.40
C ASP A 303 14.81 11.10 -25.52
N THR A 304 13.80 10.26 -25.72
CA THR A 304 13.77 9.28 -26.81
C THR A 304 13.68 9.87 -28.23
N GLN A 305 13.39 11.17 -28.38
CA GLN A 305 13.32 11.84 -29.69
C GLN A 305 14.63 12.56 -30.08
N THR A 306 15.58 12.66 -29.15
CA THR A 306 16.87 13.36 -29.36
C THR A 306 18.06 12.41 -29.60
N GLU A 307 17.84 11.09 -29.56
CA GLU A 307 18.79 10.04 -30.00
C GLU A 307 18.62 9.67 -31.48
#